data_AF-A0A0W1LKC4-F1
#
_entry.id   AF-A0A0W1LKC4-F1
#
_cell.length_a   1.000
_cell.length_b   1.000
_cell.length_c   1.000
_cell.angle_alpha   90.00
_cell.angle_beta   90.00
_cell.angle_gamma   90.00
#
_symmetry.space_group_name_H-M   'P 1'
#
loop_
_entity.id
_entity.type
_entity.pdbx_description
1 polymer ?
#
loop_
_entity_poly.entity_id
_entity_poly.type
_entity_poly.pdbx_seq_one_letter_code
_entity_poly.pdbx_strand_id
1 'polypeptide(L)'
;MLLLSIAISALAIGLISLTLTMALKNKHTSDAGDLHQKLKECAEQIHILRSEAAELRTGLLSIGKRVLEVEQQNQDLIHQQSAQKYDDPDAKIYSRAVKMVELGADLDEVIRECELPRAEAELLFSLHKKKGA
;
A
#
# COMPACT_ATOMS: atom_id res chain seq x y z
N MET A 1 59.55 6.32 71.68
CA MET A 1 59.11 5.11 70.95
C MET A 1 57.60 5.07 70.74
N LEU A 2 56.77 5.19 71.80
CA LEU A 2 55.29 5.15 71.67
C LEU A 2 54.68 6.28 70.81
N LEU A 3 55.15 7.53 70.95
CA LEU A 3 54.63 8.65 70.16
C LEU A 3 54.96 8.50 68.66
N LEU A 4 56.12 7.94 68.34
CA LEU A 4 56.55 7.71 66.96
C LEU A 4 55.67 6.63 66.29
N SER A 5 55.34 5.55 67.01
CA SER A 5 54.47 4.49 66.47
C SER A 5 53.03 4.96 66.24
N ILE A 6 52.51 5.86 67.09
CA ILE A 6 51.17 6.46 66.92
C ILE A 6 51.15 7.39 65.70
N ALA A 7 52.21 8.18 65.49
CA ALA A 7 52.31 9.06 64.34
C ALA A 7 52.36 8.25 63.02
N ILE A 8 53.10 7.15 62.99
CA ILE A 8 53.22 6.28 61.81
C ILE A 8 51.89 5.59 61.48
N SER A 9 51.17 5.09 62.49
CA SER A 9 49.87 4.44 62.26
C SER A 9 48.80 5.41 61.78
N ALA A 10 48.75 6.63 62.32
CA ALA A 10 47.83 7.66 61.86
C ALA A 10 48.07 8.04 60.39
N LEU A 11 49.34 8.15 59.99
CA LEU A 11 49.72 8.47 58.61
C LEU A 11 49.36 7.32 57.65
N ALA A 12 49.58 6.07 58.07
CA ALA A 12 49.18 4.90 57.30
C ALA A 12 47.66 4.84 57.08
N ILE A 13 46.86 5.10 58.12
CA ILE A 13 45.39 5.12 58.02
C ILE A 13 44.92 6.24 57.08
N GLY A 14 45.54 7.42 57.15
CA GLY A 14 45.25 8.54 56.24
C GLY A 14 45.53 8.21 54.77
N LEU A 15 46.63 7.51 54.49
CA LEU A 15 46.96 7.09 53.12
C LEU A 15 46.00 6.00 52.60
N ILE A 16 45.59 5.06 53.46
CA ILE A 16 44.63 4.02 53.11
C ILE A 16 43.24 4.61 52.82
N SER A 17 42.77 5.56 53.63
CA SER A 17 41.49 6.22 53.40
C SER A 17 41.50 7.09 52.13
N LEU A 18 42.61 7.76 51.84
CA LEU A 18 42.77 8.55 50.62
C LEU A 18 42.77 7.67 49.36
N THR A 19 43.50 6.55 49.37
CA THR A 19 43.52 5.63 48.22
C THR A 19 42.16 4.95 47.99
N LEU A 20 41.45 4.59 49.06
CA LEU A 20 40.10 4.04 48.98
C LEU A 20 39.10 5.04 48.38
N THR A 21 39.13 6.30 48.81
CA THR A 21 38.22 7.34 48.28
C THR A 21 38.51 7.68 46.83
N MET A 22 39.79 7.73 46.42
CA MET A 22 40.15 7.92 45.01
C MET A 22 39.70 6.75 44.14
N ALA A 23 39.86 5.50 44.60
CA ALA A 23 39.43 4.31 43.87
C ALA A 23 37.90 4.25 43.68
N LEU A 24 37.13 4.57 44.73
CA LEU A 24 35.67 4.60 44.66
C LEU A 24 35.17 5.72 43.74
N LYS A 25 35.78 6.91 43.82
CA LYS A 25 35.41 8.05 42.96
C LYS A 25 35.74 7.78 41.49
N ASN A 26 36.90 7.20 41.21
CA ASN A 26 37.30 6.83 39.84
C ASN A 26 36.37 5.77 39.23
N LYS A 27 35.92 4.79 40.04
CA LYS A 27 34.93 3.79 39.58
C LYS A 27 33.57 4.43 39.28
N HIS A 28 33.08 5.31 40.17
CA HIS A 28 31.81 6.02 39.96
C HIS A 28 31.83 6.95 38.74
N THR A 29 32.95 7.65 38.48
CA THR A 29 33.06 8.53 37.31
C THR A 29 33.06 7.73 36.01
N SER A 30 33.65 6.53 36.02
CA SER A 30 33.64 5.63 34.86
C SER A 30 32.24 5.07 34.58
N ASP A 31 31.53 4.61 35.61
CA ASP A 31 30.16 4.06 35.46
C ASP A 31 29.16 5.14 35.01
N ALA A 32 29.28 6.37 35.53
CA ALA A 32 28.48 7.50 35.10
C ALA A 32 28.75 7.90 33.64
N GLY A 33 30.01 7.78 33.18
CA GLY A 33 30.40 8.02 31.80
C GLY A 33 29.81 7.00 30.83
N ASP A 34 29.90 5.70 31.15
CA ASP A 34 29.33 4.60 30.35
C ASP A 34 27.80 4.73 30.23
N LEU A 35 27.12 5.04 31.33
CA LEU A 35 25.67 5.25 31.30
C LEU A 35 25.28 6.48 30.46
N HIS A 36 26.05 7.57 30.54
CA HIS A 36 25.82 8.76 29.71
C HIS A 36 26.03 8.47 28.22
N GLN A 37 27.04 7.67 27.88
CA GLN A 37 27.29 7.24 26.51
C GLN A 37 26.13 6.37 25.99
N LYS A 38 25.67 5.40 26.76
CA LYS A 38 24.51 4.57 26.39
C LYS A 38 23.23 5.38 26.19
N LEU A 39 22.99 6.37 27.04
CA LEU A 39 21.86 7.28 26.88
C LEU A 39 21.97 8.09 25.59
N LYS A 40 23.17 8.58 25.25
CA LYS A 40 23.40 9.30 24.01
C LYS A 40 23.18 8.41 22.78
N GLU A 41 23.73 7.20 22.79
CA GLU A 41 23.54 6.20 21.72
C GLU A 41 22.05 5.85 21.54
N CYS A 42 21.32 5.65 22.64
CA CYS A 42 19.89 5.41 22.61
C CYS A 42 19.10 6.61 22.05
N ALA A 43 19.47 7.84 22.42
CA ALA A 43 18.86 9.05 21.89
C ALA A 43 19.10 9.20 20.37
N GLU A 44 20.31 8.88 19.90
CA GLU A 44 20.64 8.86 18.47
C GLU A 44 19.83 7.79 17.72
N GLN A 45 19.70 6.58 18.28
CA GLN A 45 18.86 5.52 17.70
C GLN A 45 17.38 5.92 17.60
N ILE A 46 16.83 6.55 18.65
CA ILE A 46 15.47 7.07 18.63
C ILE A 46 15.31 8.13 17.54
N HIS A 47 16.30 9.00 17.37
CA HIS A 47 16.28 10.02 16.33
C HIS A 47 16.26 9.39 14.92
N ILE A 48 17.11 8.38 14.68
CA ILE A 48 17.14 7.65 13.40
C ILE A 48 15.79 6.97 13.12
N LEU A 49 15.26 6.21 14.09
CA LEU A 49 13.97 5.53 13.95
C LEU A 49 12.81 6.51 13.67
N ARG A 50 12.83 7.70 14.30
CA ARG A 50 11.85 8.75 14.01
C ARG A 50 11.96 9.28 12.58
N SER A 51 13.19 9.43 12.06
CA SER A 51 13.41 9.85 10.67
C SER A 51 12.88 8.80 9.69
N GLU A 52 13.26 7.54 9.88
CA GLU A 52 12.80 6.43 9.04
C GLU A 52 11.27 6.31 9.05
N ALA A 53 10.64 6.44 10.23
CA ALA A 53 9.18 6.43 10.34
C ALA A 53 8.52 7.59 9.59
N ALA A 54 9.12 8.78 9.59
CA ALA A 54 8.63 9.94 8.86
C ALA A 54 8.73 9.74 7.33
N GLU A 55 9.84 9.15 6.87
CA GLU A 55 10.04 8.79 5.47
C GLU A 55 9.04 7.74 5.00
N LEU A 56 8.86 6.67 5.79
CA LEU A 56 7.86 5.62 5.52
C LEU A 56 6.45 6.20 5.46
N ARG A 57 6.07 7.06 6.41
CA ARG A 57 4.75 7.72 6.42
C ARG A 57 4.52 8.52 5.14
N THR A 58 5.53 9.25 4.69
CA THR A 58 5.47 10.03 3.45
C THR A 58 5.36 9.10 2.22
N GLY A 59 6.13 8.02 2.20
CA GLY A 59 6.06 6.99 1.15
C GLY A 59 4.68 6.33 1.07
N LEU A 60 4.10 5.96 2.22
CA LEU A 60 2.76 5.38 2.29
C LEU A 60 1.68 6.35 1.78
N LEU A 61 1.77 7.63 2.12
CA LEU A 61 0.83 8.64 1.60
C LEU A 61 0.89 8.76 0.08
N SER A 62 2.10 8.72 -0.50
CA SER A 62 2.29 8.73 -1.95
C SER A 62 1.68 7.50 -2.61
N ILE A 63 1.92 6.31 -2.04
CA ILE A 63 1.33 5.06 -2.51
C ILE A 63 -0.20 5.12 -2.44
N GLY A 64 -0.76 5.60 -1.33
CA GLY A 64 -2.21 5.77 -1.18
C GLY A 64 -2.83 6.65 -2.26
N LYS A 65 -2.17 7.77 -2.63
CA LYS A 65 -2.62 8.62 -3.74
C LYS A 65 -2.62 7.88 -5.08
N ARG A 66 -1.56 7.12 -5.37
CA ARG A 66 -1.48 6.34 -6.62
C ARG A 66 -2.51 5.23 -6.69
N VAL A 67 -2.83 4.59 -5.57
CA VAL A 67 -3.91 3.59 -5.49
C VAL A 67 -5.26 4.23 -5.83
N LEU A 68 -5.58 5.39 -5.23
CA LEU A 68 -6.81 6.11 -5.54
C LEU A 68 -6.88 6.53 -7.02
N GLU A 69 -5.78 6.99 -7.59
CA GLU A 69 -5.70 7.35 -9.02
C GLU A 69 -5.96 6.13 -9.92
N VAL A 70 -5.36 4.99 -9.60
CA VAL A 70 -5.58 3.73 -10.34
C VAL A 70 -7.02 3.23 -10.18
N GLU A 71 -7.61 3.33 -8.99
CA GLU A 71 -9.01 2.98 -8.78
C GLU A 71 -9.95 3.85 -9.63
N GLN A 72 -9.69 5.16 -9.68
CA GLN A 72 -10.46 6.08 -10.52
C GLN A 72 -10.34 5.72 -12.00
N GLN A 73 -9.11 5.50 -12.49
CA GLN A 73 -8.88 5.09 -13.89
C GLN A 73 -9.58 3.76 -14.21
N ASN A 74 -9.60 2.82 -13.27
CA ASN A 74 -10.28 1.54 -13.44
C ASN A 74 -11.80 1.72 -13.52
N GLN A 75 -12.39 2.56 -12.66
CA GLN A 75 -13.81 2.91 -12.76
C GLN A 75 -14.15 3.56 -14.11
N ASP A 76 -13.33 4.50 -14.57
CA ASP A 76 -13.52 5.16 -15.86
C ASP A 76 -13.45 4.16 -17.02
N LEU A 77 -12.51 3.21 -16.97
CA LEU A 77 -12.39 2.12 -17.95
C LEU A 77 -13.61 1.20 -17.93
N ILE A 78 -14.11 0.84 -16.75
CA ILE A 78 -15.34 0.03 -16.61
C ILE A 78 -16.52 0.77 -17.22
N HIS A 79 -16.64 2.08 -16.97
CA HIS A 79 -17.68 2.92 -17.56
C HIS A 79 -17.56 2.96 -19.09
N GLN A 80 -16.37 3.17 -19.64
CA GLN A 80 -16.15 3.15 -21.09
C GLN A 80 -16.47 1.80 -21.72
N GLN A 81 -16.03 0.69 -21.10
CA GLN A 81 -16.37 -0.65 -21.57
C GLN A 81 -17.87 -0.92 -21.53
N SER A 82 -18.56 -0.43 -20.50
CA SER A 82 -20.01 -0.57 -20.41
C SER A 82 -20.71 0.21 -21.52
N ALA A 83 -20.28 1.44 -21.80
CA ALA A 83 -20.81 2.23 -22.91
C ALA A 83 -20.58 1.53 -24.25
N GLN A 84 -19.37 1.01 -24.48
CA GLN A 84 -19.02 0.30 -25.71
C GLN A 84 -19.84 -0.98 -25.93
N LYS A 85 -20.20 -1.70 -24.85
CA LYS A 85 -21.10 -2.87 -24.95
C LYS A 85 -22.52 -2.51 -25.38
N TYR A 86 -23.01 -1.32 -25.05
CA TYR A 86 -24.36 -0.86 -25.42
C TYR A 86 -24.40 -0.11 -26.75
N ASP A 87 -23.25 0.34 -27.25
CA ASP A 87 -23.11 1.11 -28.49
C ASP A 87 -22.71 0.28 -29.71
N ASP A 88 -22.76 -1.05 -29.66
CA ASP A 88 -22.70 -1.86 -30.89
C ASP A 88 -24.02 -1.66 -31.69
N PRO A 89 -24.02 -0.81 -32.74
CA PRO A 89 -25.23 -0.49 -33.49
C PRO A 89 -25.74 -1.72 -34.24
N ASP A 90 -24.80 -2.57 -34.68
CA ASP A 90 -25.08 -3.78 -35.43
C ASP A 90 -25.79 -4.79 -34.53
N ALA A 91 -25.36 -4.94 -33.27
CA ALA A 91 -26.06 -5.79 -32.29
C ALA A 91 -27.52 -5.35 -32.03
N LYS A 92 -27.82 -4.04 -32.06
CA LYS A 92 -29.19 -3.53 -31.95
C LYS A 92 -30.02 -3.84 -33.20
N ILE A 93 -29.44 -3.69 -34.39
CA ILE A 93 -30.10 -4.02 -35.66
C ILE A 93 -30.42 -5.52 -35.70
N TYR A 94 -29.47 -6.38 -35.35
CA TYR A 94 -29.67 -7.83 -35.31
C TYR A 94 -30.70 -8.26 -34.27
N SER A 95 -30.67 -7.72 -33.05
CA SER A 95 -31.67 -8.04 -32.02
C SER A 95 -33.08 -7.57 -32.40
N ARG A 96 -33.22 -6.43 -33.08
CA ARG A 96 -34.49 -5.97 -33.65
C ARG A 96 -34.97 -6.91 -34.76
N ALA A 97 -34.10 -7.28 -35.70
CA ALA A 97 -34.41 -8.19 -36.80
C ALA A 97 -34.89 -9.56 -36.28
N VAL A 98 -34.19 -10.15 -35.30
CA VAL A 98 -34.59 -11.42 -34.68
C VAL A 98 -36.00 -11.33 -34.09
N LYS A 99 -36.31 -10.26 -33.35
CA LYS A 99 -37.64 -10.07 -32.75
C LYS A 99 -38.74 -9.93 -33.81
N MET A 100 -38.46 -9.27 -34.93
CA MET A 100 -39.41 -9.19 -36.05
C MET A 100 -39.67 -10.57 -36.67
N VAL A 101 -38.64 -11.39 -36.83
CA VAL A 101 -38.78 -12.79 -37.31
C VAL A 101 -39.61 -13.63 -36.34
N GLU A 102 -39.38 -13.52 -35.04
CA GLU A 102 -40.17 -14.22 -34.00
C GLU A 102 -41.64 -13.78 -33.99
N LEU A 103 -41.91 -12.52 -34.30
CA LEU A 103 -43.27 -11.98 -34.45
C LEU A 103 -43.92 -12.34 -35.80
N GLY A 104 -43.21 -13.03 -36.69
CA GLY A 104 -43.74 -13.53 -37.96
C GLY A 104 -43.63 -12.55 -39.13
N ALA A 105 -42.80 -11.50 -39.02
CA ALA A 105 -42.49 -10.62 -40.15
C ALA A 105 -41.91 -11.41 -41.33
N ASP A 106 -42.17 -10.96 -42.55
CA ASP A 106 -41.64 -11.59 -43.75
C ASP A 106 -40.18 -11.19 -44.05
N LEU A 107 -39.51 -11.94 -44.92
CA LEU A 107 -38.10 -11.73 -45.23
C LEU A 107 -37.83 -10.34 -45.83
N ASP A 108 -38.69 -9.86 -46.72
CA ASP A 108 -38.50 -8.59 -47.41
C ASP A 108 -38.79 -7.39 -46.48
N GLU A 109 -39.72 -7.55 -45.54
CA GLU A 109 -40.01 -6.59 -44.47
C GLU A 109 -38.81 -6.42 -43.53
N VAL A 110 -38.18 -7.53 -43.09
CA VAL A 110 -36.99 -7.48 -42.24
C VAL A 110 -35.79 -6.86 -42.96
N ILE A 111 -35.59 -7.19 -44.25
CA ILE A 111 -34.54 -6.57 -45.09
C ILE A 111 -34.74 -5.06 -45.18
N ARG A 112 -35.97 -4.59 -45.42
CA ARG A 112 -36.27 -3.16 -45.57
C ARG A 112 -36.16 -2.41 -44.26
N GLU A 113 -36.70 -2.94 -43.18
CA GLU A 113 -36.79 -2.24 -41.88
C GLU A 113 -35.49 -2.26 -41.09
N CYS A 114 -34.69 -3.32 -41.22
CA CYS A 114 -33.40 -3.46 -40.53
C CYS A 114 -32.21 -3.19 -41.46
N GLU A 115 -32.46 -2.85 -42.73
CA GLU A 115 -31.45 -2.55 -43.77
C GLU A 115 -30.37 -3.66 -43.92
N LEU A 116 -30.75 -4.90 -43.63
CA LEU A 116 -29.83 -6.04 -43.67
C LEU A 116 -29.66 -6.57 -45.11
N PRO A 117 -28.44 -7.00 -45.50
CA PRO A 117 -28.24 -7.72 -46.74
C PRO A 117 -29.10 -8.98 -46.79
N ARG A 118 -29.64 -9.30 -47.98
CA ARG A 118 -30.52 -10.48 -48.17
C ARG A 118 -29.92 -11.78 -47.61
N ALA A 119 -28.64 -12.03 -47.84
CA ALA A 119 -27.97 -13.23 -47.33
C ALA A 119 -27.93 -13.31 -45.79
N GLU A 120 -27.79 -12.17 -45.10
CA GLU A 120 -27.80 -12.13 -43.63
C GLU A 120 -29.21 -12.32 -43.07
N ALA A 121 -30.21 -11.70 -43.69
CA ALA A 121 -31.60 -11.90 -43.33
C ALA A 121 -32.03 -13.37 -43.52
N GLU A 122 -31.67 -13.99 -44.66
CA GLU A 122 -31.93 -15.41 -44.92
C GLU A 122 -31.29 -16.33 -43.85
N LEU A 123 -30.05 -16.04 -43.45
CA LEU A 123 -29.38 -16.77 -42.36
C LEU A 123 -30.15 -16.62 -41.03
N LEU A 124 -30.55 -15.41 -40.65
CA LEU A 124 -31.33 -15.16 -39.41
C LEU A 124 -32.65 -15.94 -39.40
N PHE A 125 -33.37 -15.96 -40.52
CA PHE A 125 -34.59 -16.74 -40.68
C PHE A 125 -34.33 -18.24 -40.53
N SER A 126 -33.26 -18.76 -41.15
CA SER A 126 -32.91 -20.18 -41.06
C SER A 126 -32.60 -20.64 -39.62
N LEU A 127 -32.02 -19.76 -38.81
CA LEU A 127 -31.64 -20.03 -37.42
C LEU A 127 -32.83 -19.90 -36.45
N HIS A 128 -33.66 -18.86 -36.60
CA HIS A 128 -34.70 -18.53 -35.61
C HIS A 128 -36.08 -19.10 -35.96
N LYS A 129 -36.44 -19.21 -37.24
CA LYS A 129 -37.71 -19.84 -37.67
C LYS A 129 -37.74 -21.33 -37.35
N LYS A 130 -36.57 -21.98 -37.23
CA LYS A 130 -36.42 -23.37 -36.82
C LYS A 130 -36.54 -23.60 -35.31
N LYS A 131 -36.44 -22.53 -34.51
CA LYS A 131 -36.50 -22.58 -33.03
C LYS A 131 -37.90 -22.25 -32.48
N GLY A 132 -38.74 -21.60 -33.26
CA GLY A 132 -40.13 -21.25 -32.94
C GLY A 132 -41.20 -22.17 -33.53
N ALA A 133 -40.82 -23.35 -34.02
CA ALA A 133 -41.70 -24.41 -34.52
C ALA A 133 -41.61 -25.67 -33.63
#